data_AF-A0A2V7UWG6-F1
#
_entry.id   AF-A0A2V7UWG6-F1
#
_cell.length_a   1.000
_cell.length_b   1.000
_cell.length_c   1.000
_cell.angle_alpha   90.00
_cell.angle_beta   90.00
_cell.angle_gamma   90.00
#
_symmetry.space_group_name_H-M   'P 1'
#
loop_
_entity.id
_entity.type
_entity.pdbx_description
1 polymer ?
#
loop_
_entity_poly.entity_id
_entity_poly.type
_entity_poly.pdbx_seq_one_letter_code
_entity_poly.pdbx_strand_id
1 'polypeptide(L)'
;MADYYELLGVPRTASGAEIRKAYLKLARERHPDRFPDPVEREKAQGFFKELTAAFNTLGNDRGRAEYDAALDRPREEPPAEIARTSFAQGMERFEKKDYHAAVELLRAAVQHMPGDARYHAALGVALAKNPHWVREAIQSVEKATQLDPKNAAYQVELAEMLLGQGLKLRARHPAEVAARLAPHDPRVQKLAAEVGLGGPEEPPRPEGGGRRGLLRRKP
;
A
#
# COMPACT_ATOMS: atom_id res chain seq x y z
N MET A 1 25.39 2.00 3.27
CA MET A 1 26.15 0.98 4.01
C MET A 1 27.32 0.64 3.12
N ALA A 2 28.56 0.85 3.59
CA ALA A 2 29.75 0.65 2.77
C ALA A 2 29.92 -0.84 2.46
N ASP A 3 30.35 -1.17 1.25
CA ASP A 3 30.64 -2.57 0.89
C ASP A 3 31.97 -3.04 1.52
N TYR A 4 32.27 -4.34 1.48
CA TYR A 4 33.47 -4.91 2.10
C TYR A 4 34.79 -4.44 1.44
N TYR A 5 34.74 -4.04 0.16
CA TYR A 5 35.89 -3.50 -0.55
C TYR A 5 36.17 -2.06 -0.11
N GLU A 6 35.11 -1.25 0.03
CA GLU A 6 35.16 0.10 0.61
C GLU A 6 35.65 0.08 2.05
N LEU A 7 35.20 -0.88 2.87
CA LEU A 7 35.65 -1.03 4.26
C LEU A 7 37.15 -1.32 4.37
N LEU A 8 37.68 -2.14 3.45
CA LEU A 8 39.12 -2.43 3.36
C LEU A 8 39.91 -1.33 2.62
N GLY A 9 39.23 -0.40 1.94
CA GLY A 9 39.86 0.62 1.11
C GLY A 9 40.59 0.06 -0.11
N VAL A 10 40.06 -1.01 -0.70
CA VAL A 10 40.64 -1.68 -1.89
C VAL A 10 39.60 -1.75 -3.02
N PRO A 11 40.01 -1.76 -4.30
CA PRO A 11 39.06 -1.94 -5.41
C PRO A 11 38.53 -3.39 -5.48
N ARG A 12 37.37 -3.59 -6.12
CA ARG A 12 36.81 -4.94 -6.41
C ARG A 12 37.76 -5.83 -7.22
N THR A 13 38.75 -5.25 -7.91
CA THR A 13 39.78 -5.96 -8.68
C THR A 13 41.00 -6.37 -7.85
N ALA A 14 41.06 -6.04 -6.56
CA ALA A 14 42.21 -6.32 -5.70
C ALA A 14 42.51 -7.84 -5.60
N SER A 15 43.79 -8.19 -5.55
CA SER A 15 44.24 -9.55 -5.29
C SER A 15 44.06 -9.95 -3.82
N GLY A 16 44.03 -11.26 -3.53
CA GLY A 16 43.98 -11.75 -2.15
C GLY A 16 45.13 -11.26 -1.26
N ALA A 17 46.31 -11.02 -1.86
CA ALA A 17 47.46 -10.44 -1.17
C ALA A 17 47.23 -8.97 -0.77
N GLU A 18 46.62 -8.17 -1.65
CA GLU A 18 46.26 -6.78 -1.36
C GLU A 18 45.17 -6.68 -0.30
N ILE A 19 44.16 -7.54 -0.37
CA ILE A 19 43.10 -7.68 0.64
C ILE A 19 43.71 -8.01 2.02
N ARG A 20 44.61 -9.00 2.09
CA ARG A 20 45.30 -9.36 3.33
C ARG A 20 46.17 -8.23 3.87
N LYS A 21 46.89 -7.52 2.99
CA LYS A 21 47.73 -6.37 3.38
C LYS A 21 46.88 -5.23 3.95
N ALA A 22 45.75 -4.92 3.31
CA ALA A 22 44.81 -3.90 3.77
C ALA A 22 44.21 -4.26 5.14
N TYR A 23 43.76 -5.50 5.32
CA TYR A 23 43.26 -6.02 6.59
C TYR A 23 44.29 -5.85 7.72
N LEU A 24 45.53 -6.31 7.53
CA LEU A 24 46.58 -6.22 8.56
C LEU A 24 46.92 -4.77 8.93
N LYS A 25 46.92 -3.86 7.94
CA LYS A 25 47.15 -2.43 8.17
C LYS A 25 46.04 -1.85 9.06
N LEU A 26 44.78 -2.06 8.68
CA LEU A 26 43.60 -1.52 9.38
C LEU A 26 43.44 -2.14 10.77
N ALA A 27 43.65 -3.45 10.90
CA ALA A 27 43.60 -4.17 12.17
C ALA A 27 44.59 -3.59 13.19
N ARG A 28 45.80 -3.20 12.74
CA ARG A 28 46.81 -2.56 13.60
C ARG A 28 46.46 -1.12 13.96
N GLU A 29 45.85 -0.36 13.05
CA GLU A 29 45.51 1.05 13.24
C GLU A 29 44.27 1.24 14.12
N ARG A 30 43.28 0.35 13.99
CA ARG A 30 41.97 0.42 14.65
C ARG A 30 41.76 -0.65 15.72
N HIS A 31 42.82 -1.30 16.20
CA HIS A 31 42.71 -2.29 17.27
C HIS A 31 42.08 -1.68 18.54
N PRO A 32 41.09 -2.33 19.18
CA PRO A 32 40.39 -1.77 20.35
C PRO A 32 41.32 -1.47 21.53
N ASP A 33 42.39 -2.24 21.71
CA ASP A 33 43.39 -2.02 22.78
C ASP A 33 44.15 -0.69 22.65
N ARG A 34 44.10 -0.03 21.49
CA ARG A 34 44.75 1.28 21.28
C ARG A 34 43.92 2.44 21.82
N PHE A 35 42.66 2.19 22.20
CA PHE A 35 41.73 3.23 22.63
C PHE A 35 41.48 3.14 24.15
N PRO A 36 41.97 4.11 24.93
CA PRO A 36 41.77 4.13 26.38
C PRO A 36 40.34 4.56 26.75
N ASP A 37 39.72 5.41 25.93
CA ASP A 37 38.35 5.88 26.10
C ASP A 37 37.33 4.75 25.83
N PRO A 38 36.35 4.51 26.73
CA PRO A 38 35.35 3.45 26.56
C PRO A 38 34.50 3.57 25.30
N VAL A 39 34.12 4.79 24.90
CA VAL A 39 33.27 5.03 23.72
C VAL A 39 34.05 4.77 22.44
N GLU A 40 35.28 5.24 22.36
CA GLU A 40 36.16 4.98 21.21
C GLU A 40 36.56 3.51 21.11
N ARG A 41 36.74 2.82 22.25
CA ARG A 41 36.98 1.38 22.28
C ARG A 41 35.80 0.60 21.73
N GLU A 42 34.58 0.93 22.12
CA GLU A 42 33.37 0.29 21.62
C GLU A 42 33.24 0.47 20.10
N LYS A 43 33.48 1.69 19.59
CA LYS A 43 33.52 1.94 18.13
C LYS A 43 34.59 1.11 17.43
N ALA A 44 35.79 1.02 18.01
CA ALA A 44 36.88 0.23 17.47
C ALA A 44 36.56 -1.27 17.46
N GLN A 45 35.87 -1.79 18.49
CA GLN A 45 35.39 -3.17 18.53
C GLN A 45 34.35 -3.44 17.42
N GLY A 46 33.39 -2.53 17.22
CA GLY A 46 32.41 -2.61 16.14
C GLY A 46 33.08 -2.64 14.76
N PHE A 47 33.99 -1.69 14.51
CA PHE A 47 34.76 -1.64 13.27
C PHE A 47 35.60 -2.91 13.06
N PHE A 48 36.30 -3.39 14.09
CA PHE A 48 37.14 -4.58 13.99
C PHE A 48 36.34 -5.84 13.66
N LYS A 49 35.11 -5.95 14.21
CA LYS A 49 34.18 -7.03 13.88
C LYS A 49 33.79 -7.00 12.40
N GLU A 50 33.44 -5.83 11.88
CA GLU A 50 33.12 -5.65 10.45
C GLU A 50 34.33 -5.91 9.55
N LEU A 51 35.51 -5.40 9.93
CA LEU A 51 36.77 -5.60 9.21
C LEU A 51 37.14 -7.08 9.10
N THR A 52 36.94 -7.84 10.18
CA THR A 52 37.18 -9.29 10.21
C THR A 52 36.19 -10.03 9.32
N ALA A 53 34.91 -9.63 9.32
CA ALA A 53 33.90 -10.21 8.43
C ALA A 53 34.22 -9.96 6.95
N ALA A 54 34.66 -8.75 6.61
CA ALA A 54 35.10 -8.40 5.25
C ALA A 54 36.30 -9.24 4.82
N PHE A 55 37.33 -9.37 5.65
CA PHE A 55 38.50 -10.20 5.34
C PHE A 55 38.14 -11.69 5.20
N ASN A 56 37.31 -12.23 6.10
CA ASN A 56 36.89 -13.63 6.02
C ASN A 56 36.09 -13.93 4.74
N THR A 57 35.32 -12.96 4.26
CA THR A 57 34.53 -13.09 3.03
C THR A 57 35.40 -12.92 1.79
N LEU A 58 36.13 -11.82 1.69
CA LEU A 58 36.90 -11.44 0.49
C LEU A 58 38.26 -12.16 0.38
N GLY A 59 38.81 -12.64 1.50
CA GLY A 59 40.10 -13.32 1.55
C GLY A 59 40.07 -14.77 1.08
N ASN A 60 38.88 -15.33 0.83
CA ASN A 60 38.73 -16.68 0.26
C ASN A 60 37.98 -16.61 -1.07
N ASP A 61 38.46 -17.34 -2.08
CA ASP A 61 37.97 -17.18 -3.47
C ASP A 61 36.49 -17.51 -3.62
N ARG A 62 36.00 -18.53 -2.91
CA ARG A 62 34.60 -18.95 -2.96
C ARG A 62 33.67 -17.90 -2.34
N GLY A 63 33.98 -17.43 -1.14
CA GLY A 63 33.22 -16.42 -0.41
C GLY A 63 33.24 -15.07 -1.12
N ARG A 64 34.36 -14.72 -1.76
CA ARG A 64 34.45 -13.56 -2.63
C ARG A 64 33.54 -13.69 -3.85
N ALA A 65 33.56 -14.84 -4.54
CA ALA A 65 32.69 -15.07 -5.70
C ALA A 65 31.20 -15.02 -5.31
N GLU A 66 30.82 -15.63 -4.18
CA GLU A 66 29.45 -15.58 -3.65
C GLU A 66 29.04 -14.14 -3.27
N TYR A 67 29.94 -13.37 -2.66
CA TYR A 67 29.72 -11.97 -2.31
C TYR A 67 29.59 -11.07 -3.54
N ASP A 68 30.47 -11.22 -4.52
CA ASP A 68 30.42 -10.47 -5.78
C ASP A 68 29.12 -10.79 -6.54
N ALA A 69 28.72 -12.06 -6.62
CA ALA A 69 27.45 -12.44 -7.21
C ALA A 69 26.23 -11.84 -6.48
N ALA A 70 26.30 -11.70 -5.16
CA ALA A 70 25.26 -11.04 -4.38
C ALA A 70 25.22 -9.51 -4.62
N LEU A 71 26.37 -8.87 -4.79
CA LEU A 71 26.48 -7.44 -5.13
C LEU A 71 25.98 -7.13 -6.55
N ASP A 72 26.22 -8.05 -7.49
CA ASP A 72 25.83 -7.90 -8.89
C ASP A 72 24.38 -8.33 -9.13
N ARG A 73 23.73 -8.98 -8.15
CA ARG A 73 22.31 -9.29 -8.23
C ARG A 73 21.54 -7.96 -8.27
N PRO A 74 20.67 -7.74 -9.28
CA PRO A 74 19.83 -6.56 -9.29
C PRO A 74 19.08 -6.49 -7.98
N ARG A 75 19.16 -5.34 -7.30
CA ARG A 75 18.37 -5.12 -6.10
C ARG A 75 16.91 -5.20 -6.52
N GLU A 76 16.24 -6.29 -6.17
CA GLU A 76 14.82 -6.44 -6.40
C GLU A 76 14.13 -5.28 -5.67
N GLU A 77 13.43 -4.44 -6.43
CA GLU A 77 12.70 -3.32 -5.86
C GLU A 77 11.68 -3.88 -4.85
N PRO A 78 11.63 -3.36 -3.62
CA PRO A 78 10.64 -3.82 -2.65
C PRO A 78 9.23 -3.69 -3.23
N PRO A 79 8.31 -4.65 -3.01
CA PRO A 79 6.95 -4.57 -3.54
C PRO A 79 6.24 -3.24 -3.19
N ALA A 80 6.52 -2.69 -2.02
CA ALA A 80 5.99 -1.39 -1.61
C ALA A 80 6.51 -0.22 -2.44
N GLU A 81 7.76 -0.28 -2.92
CA GLU A 81 8.34 0.74 -3.80
C GLU A 81 7.74 0.63 -5.20
N ILE A 82 7.66 -0.59 -5.74
CA ILE A 82 6.99 -0.85 -7.04
C ILE A 82 5.53 -0.36 -7.00
N ALA A 83 4.80 -0.62 -5.92
CA ALA A 83 3.41 -0.18 -5.80
C ALA A 83 3.29 1.35 -5.76
N ARG A 84 4.18 2.03 -5.03
CA ARG A 84 4.21 3.49 -4.93
C ARG A 84 4.56 4.16 -6.25
N THR A 85 5.57 3.66 -6.95
CA THR A 85 5.99 4.19 -8.25
C THR A 85 4.91 3.95 -9.30
N SER A 86 4.34 2.75 -9.34
CA SER A 86 3.23 2.41 -10.25
C SER A 86 2.01 3.30 -9.98
N PHE A 87 1.66 3.52 -8.71
CA PHE A 87 0.56 4.42 -8.35
C PHE A 87 0.83 5.85 -8.81
N ALA A 88 2.02 6.39 -8.53
CA ALA A 88 2.37 7.76 -8.91
C ALA A 88 2.32 7.96 -10.44
N GLN A 89 2.89 7.03 -11.20
CA GLN A 89 2.84 7.06 -12.66
C GLN A 89 1.40 6.86 -13.19
N GLY A 90 0.61 5.99 -12.56
CA GLY A 90 -0.79 5.78 -12.92
C GLY A 90 -1.63 7.05 -12.74
N MET A 91 -1.41 7.77 -11.64
CA MET A 91 -2.05 9.07 -11.40
C MET A 91 -1.62 10.12 -12.43
N GLU A 92 -0.33 10.18 -12.78
CA GLU A 92 0.16 11.09 -13.84
C GLU A 92 -0.51 10.79 -15.20
N ARG A 93 -0.63 9.50 -15.57
CA ARG A 93 -1.34 9.09 -16.79
C ARG A 93 -2.82 9.46 -16.74
N PHE A 94 -3.45 9.30 -15.58
CA PHE A 94 -4.85 9.67 -15.38
C PHE A 94 -5.07 11.18 -15.58
N GLU A 95 -4.19 12.03 -15.05
CA GLU A 95 -4.22 13.49 -15.26
C GLU A 95 -4.07 13.87 -16.73
N LYS A 96 -3.21 13.15 -17.46
CA LYS A 96 -3.05 13.28 -18.92
C LYS A 96 -4.21 12.69 -19.73
N LYS A 97 -5.25 12.17 -19.07
CA LYS A 97 -6.42 11.49 -19.65
C LYS A 97 -6.08 10.21 -20.42
N ASP A 98 -4.89 9.67 -20.21
CA ASP A 98 -4.45 8.38 -20.73
C ASP A 98 -4.97 7.27 -19.80
N TYR A 99 -6.29 7.06 -19.83
CA TYR A 99 -6.98 6.21 -18.85
C TYR A 99 -6.60 4.74 -18.98
N HIS A 100 -6.27 4.26 -20.18
CA HIS A 100 -5.83 2.88 -20.37
C HIS A 100 -4.47 2.65 -19.69
N ALA A 101 -3.48 3.52 -19.94
CA ALA A 101 -2.18 3.39 -19.27
C ALA A 101 -2.31 3.59 -17.76
N ALA A 102 -3.17 4.51 -17.32
CA ALA A 102 -3.45 4.71 -15.90
C ALA A 102 -3.97 3.44 -15.22
N VAL A 103 -4.94 2.77 -15.83
CA VAL A 103 -5.52 1.52 -15.29
C VAL A 103 -4.46 0.43 -15.15
N GLU A 104 -3.60 0.24 -16.14
CA GLU A 104 -2.56 -0.79 -16.08
C GLU A 104 -1.56 -0.54 -14.93
N LEU A 105 -1.13 0.72 -14.77
CA LEU A 105 -0.22 1.10 -13.69
C LEU A 105 -0.89 1.01 -12.31
N LEU A 106 -2.16 1.40 -12.20
CA LEU A 106 -2.92 1.28 -10.95
C LEU A 106 -3.21 -0.18 -10.58
N ARG A 107 -3.42 -1.07 -11.56
CA ARG A 107 -3.51 -2.53 -11.33
C ARG A 107 -2.20 -3.08 -10.78
N ALA A 108 -1.06 -2.67 -11.32
CA ALA A 108 0.24 -3.05 -10.77
C ALA A 108 0.38 -2.58 -9.30
N ALA A 109 -0.02 -1.35 -9.00
CA ALA A 109 -0.01 -0.85 -7.61
C ALA A 109 -0.87 -1.72 -6.66
N VAL A 110 -2.07 -2.10 -7.09
CA VAL A 110 -2.96 -2.99 -6.34
C VAL A 110 -2.38 -4.41 -6.21
N GLN A 111 -1.75 -4.94 -7.25
CA GLN A 111 -1.15 -6.28 -7.23
C GLN A 111 -0.02 -6.37 -6.20
N HIS A 112 0.84 -5.34 -6.13
CA HIS A 112 1.97 -5.31 -5.20
C HIS A 112 1.58 -4.91 -3.77
N MET A 113 0.51 -4.12 -3.61
CA MET A 113 -0.03 -3.73 -2.30
C MET A 113 -1.57 -3.83 -2.26
N PRO A 114 -2.13 -5.05 -2.15
CA PRO A 114 -3.58 -5.26 -2.22
C PRO A 114 -4.35 -4.73 -1.01
N GLY A 115 -3.65 -4.39 0.08
CA GLY A 115 -4.23 -3.85 1.31
C GLY A 115 -4.34 -2.32 1.36
N ASP A 116 -3.82 -1.59 0.36
CA ASP A 116 -3.91 -0.12 0.35
C ASP A 116 -5.23 0.35 -0.28
N ALA A 117 -6.13 0.88 0.54
CA ALA A 117 -7.45 1.35 0.10
C ALA A 117 -7.36 2.43 -1.00
N ARG A 118 -6.32 3.27 -0.96
CA ARG A 118 -6.15 4.38 -1.92
C ARG A 118 -5.94 3.87 -3.33
N TYR A 119 -5.20 2.77 -3.49
CA TYR A 119 -4.90 2.20 -4.81
C TYR A 119 -6.16 1.61 -5.44
N HIS A 120 -6.97 0.93 -4.65
CA HIS A 120 -8.28 0.43 -5.08
C HIS A 120 -9.24 1.56 -5.46
N ALA A 121 -9.30 2.63 -4.67
CA ALA A 121 -10.16 3.77 -4.98
C ALA A 121 -9.74 4.47 -6.29
N ALA A 122 -8.44 4.74 -6.46
CA ALA A 122 -7.91 5.34 -7.68
C ALA A 122 -8.12 4.47 -8.92
N LEU A 123 -7.88 3.15 -8.80
CA LEU A 123 -8.17 2.20 -9.87
C LEU A 123 -9.66 2.23 -10.26
N GLY A 124 -10.55 2.22 -9.27
CA GLY A 124 -11.99 2.31 -9.51
C GLY A 124 -12.39 3.59 -10.26
N VAL A 125 -11.88 4.74 -9.84
CA VAL A 125 -12.12 6.04 -10.52
C VAL A 125 -11.56 6.06 -11.94
N ALA A 126 -10.39 5.45 -12.17
CA ALA A 126 -9.78 5.31 -13.49
C ALA A 126 -10.62 4.42 -14.42
N LEU A 127 -11.03 3.25 -13.94
CA LEU A 127 -11.88 2.31 -14.68
C LEU A 127 -13.23 2.92 -15.06
N ALA A 128 -13.82 3.73 -14.17
CA ALA A 128 -15.10 4.41 -14.41
C ALA A 128 -15.07 5.41 -15.59
N LYS A 129 -13.90 5.77 -16.11
CA LYS A 129 -13.78 6.60 -17.32
C LYS A 129 -14.16 5.85 -18.59
N ASN A 130 -14.25 4.51 -18.55
CA ASN A 130 -14.71 3.69 -19.65
C ASN A 130 -15.99 2.94 -19.25
N PRO A 131 -17.13 3.15 -19.95
CA PRO A 131 -18.38 2.44 -19.65
C PRO A 131 -18.26 0.92 -19.67
N HIS A 132 -17.34 0.36 -20.46
CA HIS A 132 -17.13 -1.08 -20.55
C HIS A 132 -16.49 -1.69 -19.29
N TRP A 133 -15.88 -0.87 -18.43
CA TRP A 133 -15.19 -1.32 -17.22
C TRP A 133 -15.94 -0.98 -15.93
N VAL A 134 -17.19 -0.52 -16.03
CA VAL A 134 -17.97 -0.04 -14.86
C VAL A 134 -18.15 -1.10 -13.77
N ARG A 135 -18.28 -2.37 -14.15
CA ARG A 135 -18.39 -3.46 -13.17
C ARG A 135 -17.12 -3.61 -12.33
N GLU A 136 -15.96 -3.57 -12.99
CA GLU A 136 -14.66 -3.64 -12.31
C GLU A 136 -14.43 -2.38 -11.47
N ALA A 137 -14.82 -1.21 -11.99
CA ALA A 137 -14.75 0.05 -11.25
C ALA A 137 -15.47 -0.02 -9.90
N ILE A 138 -16.73 -0.49 -9.91
CA ILE A 138 -17.53 -0.67 -8.69
C ILE A 138 -16.84 -1.65 -7.74
N GLN A 139 -16.33 -2.78 -8.23
CA GLN A 139 -15.64 -3.77 -7.40
C GLN A 139 -14.38 -3.20 -6.74
N SER A 140 -13.59 -2.41 -7.47
CA SER A 140 -12.41 -1.74 -6.92
C SER A 140 -12.79 -0.73 -5.82
N VAL A 141 -13.81 0.10 -6.04
CA VAL A 141 -14.25 1.05 -4.99
C VAL A 141 -14.91 0.33 -3.80
N GLU A 142 -15.67 -0.74 -4.02
CA GLU A 142 -16.18 -1.61 -2.94
C GLU A 142 -15.03 -2.19 -2.10
N LYS A 143 -13.91 -2.56 -2.73
CA LYS A 143 -12.73 -3.02 -1.98
C LYS A 143 -12.11 -1.88 -1.17
N ALA A 144 -12.06 -0.66 -1.71
CA ALA A 144 -11.56 0.50 -0.98
C ALA A 144 -12.42 0.82 0.26
N THR A 145 -13.75 0.75 0.16
CA THR A 145 -14.65 0.96 1.31
C THR A 145 -14.57 -0.16 2.35
N GLN A 146 -14.24 -1.39 1.95
CA GLN A 146 -13.97 -2.48 2.89
C GLN A 146 -12.65 -2.26 3.66
N LEU A 147 -11.62 -1.76 2.97
CA LEU A 147 -10.29 -1.51 3.57
C LEU A 147 -10.29 -0.27 4.46
N ASP A 148 -11.04 0.77 4.10
CA ASP A 148 -11.19 2.00 4.89
C ASP A 148 -12.67 2.43 4.99
N PRO A 149 -13.47 1.79 5.87
CA PRO A 149 -14.90 2.06 5.98
C PRO A 149 -15.27 3.45 6.49
N LYS A 150 -14.32 4.16 7.12
CA LYS A 150 -14.52 5.49 7.71
C LYS A 150 -14.17 6.62 6.74
N ASN A 151 -13.83 6.29 5.50
CA ASN A 151 -13.52 7.25 4.47
C ASN A 151 -14.78 7.70 3.74
N ALA A 152 -15.27 8.91 4.02
CA ALA A 152 -16.46 9.45 3.37
C ALA A 152 -16.31 9.52 1.85
N ALA A 153 -15.12 9.86 1.34
CA ALA A 153 -14.88 10.00 -0.09
C ALA A 153 -15.10 8.68 -0.84
N TYR A 154 -14.61 7.55 -0.32
CA TYR A 154 -14.82 6.24 -0.97
C TYR A 154 -16.29 5.82 -0.95
N GLN A 155 -17.02 6.17 0.11
CA GLN A 155 -18.46 5.91 0.20
C GLN A 155 -19.24 6.74 -0.84
N VAL A 156 -18.85 8.00 -1.02
CA VAL A 156 -19.39 8.89 -2.06
C VAL A 156 -19.12 8.32 -3.46
N GLU A 157 -17.86 7.96 -3.76
CA GLU A 157 -17.49 7.39 -5.07
C GLU A 157 -18.31 6.12 -5.37
N LEU A 158 -18.48 5.22 -4.39
CA LEU A 158 -19.27 4.01 -4.57
C LEU A 158 -20.75 4.32 -4.82
N ALA A 159 -21.34 5.24 -4.05
CA ALA A 159 -22.73 5.63 -4.20
C ALA A 159 -22.99 6.28 -5.57
N GLU A 160 -22.11 7.20 -6.01
CA GLU A 160 -22.21 7.87 -7.31
C GLU A 160 -22.10 6.86 -8.47
N MET A 161 -21.14 5.92 -8.41
CA MET A 161 -21.00 4.88 -9.44
C MET A 161 -22.25 3.97 -9.53
N LEU A 162 -22.82 3.58 -8.38
CA LEU A 162 -24.03 2.78 -8.34
C LEU A 162 -25.25 3.53 -8.88
N LEU A 163 -25.40 4.81 -8.55
CA LEU A 163 -26.47 5.66 -9.07
C LEU A 163 -26.34 5.87 -10.59
N GLY A 164 -25.12 6.07 -11.09
CA GLY A 164 -24.85 6.15 -12.53
C GLY A 164 -25.23 4.89 -13.30
N GLN A 165 -25.33 3.73 -12.62
CA GLN A 165 -25.82 2.47 -13.19
C GLN A 165 -27.32 2.21 -12.90
N GLY A 166 -28.04 3.17 -12.33
CA GLY A 166 -29.44 3.02 -11.94
C GLY A 166 -29.66 2.11 -10.72
N LEU A 167 -28.59 1.71 -10.02
CA LEU A 167 -28.63 0.77 -8.89
C LEU A 167 -28.93 1.49 -7.56
N LYS A 168 -30.01 2.28 -7.54
CA LYS A 168 -30.39 3.16 -6.41
C LYS A 168 -30.47 2.43 -5.06
N LEU A 169 -31.00 1.20 -5.04
CA LEU A 169 -31.10 0.40 -3.82
C LEU A 169 -29.72 0.06 -3.24
N ARG A 170 -28.75 -0.28 -4.09
CA ARG A 170 -27.38 -0.57 -3.65
C ARG A 170 -26.64 0.70 -3.23
N ALA A 171 -26.94 1.83 -3.84
CA ALA A 171 -26.34 3.12 -3.50
C ALA A 171 -26.79 3.66 -2.13
N ARG A 172 -27.91 3.18 -1.59
CA ARG A 172 -28.48 3.71 -0.35
C ARG A 172 -27.54 3.56 0.85
N HIS A 173 -27.02 2.36 1.09
CA HIS A 173 -26.12 2.11 2.22
C HIS A 173 -24.84 2.95 2.19
N PRO A 174 -24.04 2.99 1.10
CA PRO A 174 -22.86 3.85 1.06
C PRO A 174 -23.22 5.34 1.19
N ALA A 175 -24.35 5.79 0.65
CA ALA A 175 -24.81 7.17 0.85
C ALA A 175 -25.18 7.48 2.32
N GLU A 176 -25.82 6.54 3.04
CA GLU A 176 -26.10 6.67 4.48
C GLU A 176 -24.81 6.79 5.29
N VAL A 177 -23.83 5.94 4.98
CA VAL A 177 -22.52 5.97 5.64
C VAL A 177 -21.81 7.29 5.35
N ALA A 178 -21.82 7.76 4.10
CA ALA A 178 -21.25 9.05 3.71
C ALA A 178 -21.91 10.23 4.45
N ALA A 179 -23.25 10.24 4.54
CA ALA A 179 -24.03 11.25 5.27
C ALA A 179 -23.66 11.34 6.75
N ARG A 180 -23.39 10.19 7.39
CA ARG A 180 -22.93 10.16 8.77
C ARG A 180 -21.49 10.66 8.93
N LEU A 181 -20.61 10.36 7.97
CA LEU A 181 -19.18 10.71 8.06
C LEU A 181 -18.91 12.17 7.67
N ALA A 182 -19.65 12.72 6.71
CA ALA A 182 -19.44 14.07 6.18
C ALA A 182 -20.79 14.78 5.86
N PRO A 183 -21.62 15.08 6.87
CA PRO A 183 -22.98 15.63 6.69
C PRO A 183 -23.01 17.03 6.04
N HIS A 184 -21.91 17.76 6.09
CA HIS A 184 -21.78 19.11 5.51
C HIS A 184 -21.15 19.12 4.12
N ASP A 185 -20.78 17.96 3.57
CA ASP A 185 -20.25 17.87 2.21
C ASP A 185 -21.40 18.02 1.17
N PRO A 186 -21.33 18.99 0.24
CA PRO A 186 -22.36 19.18 -0.77
C PRO A 186 -22.61 17.95 -1.65
N ARG A 187 -21.58 17.15 -1.97
CA ARG A 187 -21.74 15.89 -2.72
C ARG A 187 -22.59 14.90 -1.93
N VAL A 188 -22.34 14.81 -0.64
CA VAL A 188 -23.05 13.91 0.27
C VAL A 188 -24.51 14.32 0.44
N GLN A 189 -24.79 15.62 0.58
CA GLN A 189 -26.16 16.13 0.68
C GLN A 189 -26.95 15.84 -0.61
N LYS A 190 -26.33 16.05 -1.77
CA LYS A 190 -26.92 15.71 -3.06
C LYS A 190 -27.22 14.21 -3.16
N LEU A 191 -26.25 13.36 -2.82
CA LEU A 191 -26.42 11.91 -2.79
C LEU A 191 -27.59 11.49 -1.88
N ALA A 192 -27.64 12.04 -0.66
CA ALA A 192 -28.68 11.75 0.32
C ALA A 192 -30.09 12.09 -0.21
N ALA A 193 -30.23 13.23 -0.91
CA ALA A 193 -31.48 13.59 -1.57
C ALA A 193 -31.82 12.59 -2.70
N GLU A 194 -30.86 12.23 -3.54
CA GLU A 194 -31.06 11.31 -4.67
C GLU A 194 -31.47 9.90 -4.22
N VAL A 195 -30.89 9.39 -3.13
CA VAL A 195 -31.24 8.08 -2.55
C VAL A 195 -32.45 8.13 -1.59
N GLY A 196 -32.99 9.32 -1.31
CA GLY A 196 -34.19 9.50 -0.48
C GLY A 196 -33.94 9.31 1.02
N LEU A 197 -32.83 9.82 1.54
CA LEU A 197 -32.47 9.81 2.97
C LEU A 197 -33.04 10.99 3.77
N GLY A 198 -33.89 11.82 3.16
CA GLY A 198 -34.48 13.02 3.77
C GLY A 198 -36.00 13.12 3.70
N GLY A 199 -36.72 12.01 3.48
CA GLY A 199 -38.17 11.97 3.64
C GLY A 199 -38.56 11.75 5.11
N PRO A 200 -39.76 12.20 5.56
CA PRO A 200 -40.22 11.94 6.92
C PRO A 200 -40.12 10.44 7.22
N GLU A 201 -39.61 10.09 8.40
CA GLU A 201 -39.67 8.72 8.90
C GLU A 201 -41.07 8.17 8.64
N GLU A 202 -41.16 7.10 7.86
CA GLU A 202 -42.41 6.36 7.73
C GLU A 202 -42.75 5.94 9.17
N PRO A 203 -43.90 6.38 9.74
CA PRO A 203 -44.24 5.99 11.10
C PRO A 203 -44.25 4.46 11.16
N PRO A 204 -43.83 3.85 12.29
CA PRO A 204 -43.79 2.41 12.42
C PRO A 204 -45.15 1.86 11.99
N ARG A 205 -45.14 0.94 11.01
CA ARG A 205 -46.36 0.31 10.51
C ARG A 205 -47.16 -0.18 11.71
N PRO A 206 -48.44 0.20 11.87
CA PRO A 206 -49.23 -0.33 12.96
C PRO A 206 -49.26 -1.85 12.81
N GLU A 207 -48.79 -2.55 13.85
CA GLU A 207 -48.93 -4.00 13.93
C GLU A 207 -50.39 -4.33 13.64
N GLY A 208 -50.61 -5.19 12.65
CA GLY A 208 -51.92 -5.47 12.08
C GLY A 208 -52.92 -5.97 13.13
N GLY A 209 -53.63 -5.04 13.75
CA GLY A 209 -54.83 -5.28 14.52
C GLY A 209 -55.98 -5.65 13.58
N GLY A 210 -56.02 -6.91 13.15
CA GLY A 210 -57.07 -7.47 12.32
C GLY A 210 -57.87 -8.55 13.05
N ARG A 211 -58.84 -8.15 13.89
CA ARG A 211 -59.89 -9.04 14.40
C ARG A 211 -60.78 -9.52 13.24
N ARG A 212 -61.10 -10.82 13.15
CA ARG A 212 -62.48 -11.36 13.13
C ARG A 212 -62.52 -12.87 12.89
N GLY A 213 -63.09 -13.56 13.85
CA GLY A 213 -63.56 -14.95 13.76
C GLY A 213 -64.71 -15.16 14.75
N LEU A 214 -65.77 -14.37 14.60
CA LEU A 214 -67.05 -14.60 15.28
C LEU A 214 -67.76 -15.76 14.58
N LEU A 215 -67.82 -16.92 15.21
CA LEU A 215 -68.85 -17.93 14.92
C LEU A 215 -69.53 -18.32 16.24
N ARG A 216 -70.77 -17.83 16.38
CA ARG A 216 -71.75 -18.32 17.36
C ARG A 216 -72.24 -19.70 16.91
N ARG A 217 -72.48 -20.61 17.86
CA ARG A 217 -73.82 -20.91 18.40
C ARG A 217 -73.77 -22.08 19.40
N LYS A 218 -74.43 -21.86 20.53
CA LYS A 218 -75.02 -22.84 21.46
C LYS A 218 -76.50 -23.05 21.06
N PRO A 219 -77.26 -24.06 21.54
CA PRO A 219 -77.37 -24.52 22.94
C PRO A 219 -76.38 -25.61 23.35
#